data_AF-A0AB38WT31-F1
#
_entry.id   AF-A0AB38WT31-F1
#
_cell.length_a   1.000
_cell.length_b   1.000
_cell.length_c   1.000
_cell.angle_alpha   90.00
_cell.angle_beta   90.00
_cell.angle_gamma   90.00
#
_symmetry.space_group_name_H-M   'P 1'
#
loop_
_entity.id
_entity.type
_entity.pdbx_description
1 polymer ?
#
loop_
_entity_poly.entity_id
_entity_poly.type
_entity_poly.pdbx_seq_one_letter_code
_entity_poly.pdbx_strand_id
1 'polypeptide(L)'
;MAAWRIFIHSVQMIFNNLPQVVRIVLVPLGIGIATLVLFAVLGVSMDGTDTEGATVGQIAGLILLALVLIGLALWVIVAWHRFILLAEYPQGWVPMLRTDRMLSYIGHSLWLGLVMMGLMLPLFLVVGVIGGLAPLIVTIVSIVVIVAANVVFFRLSTILPAAAIGKPLALKEAWTATEGSSATILILVLILGVAQFALQLLLGLLLLTPVIGAVLMVLGTVVSGLVNISILTTLYGYYIEKRAL
;
A
#
# COMPACT_ATOMS: atom_id res chain seq x y z
N MET A 1 -6.51 9.07 -21.87
CA MET A 1 -7.36 8.09 -21.15
C MET A 1 -7.37 8.43 -19.66
N ALA A 2 -8.50 8.28 -18.95
CA ALA A 2 -8.64 8.69 -17.54
C ALA A 2 -7.65 7.96 -16.60
N ALA A 3 -7.40 6.67 -16.83
CA ALA A 3 -6.47 5.86 -16.03
C ALA A 3 -5.05 6.44 -16.00
N TRP A 4 -4.55 6.84 -17.18
CA TRP A 4 -3.24 7.47 -17.30
C TRP A 4 -3.18 8.82 -16.56
N ARG A 5 -4.25 9.62 -16.63
CA ARG A 5 -4.32 10.88 -15.88
C ARG A 5 -4.31 10.64 -14.37
N ILE A 6 -5.05 9.65 -13.87
CA ILE A 6 -5.04 9.27 -12.44
C ILE A 6 -3.63 8.87 -12.01
N PHE A 7 -2.96 8.02 -12.79
CA PHE A 7 -1.61 7.58 -12.49
C PHE A 7 -0.61 8.75 -12.47
N ILE A 8 -0.57 9.56 -13.53
CA ILE A 8 0.34 10.69 -13.63
C ILE A 8 0.05 11.74 -12.55
N HIS A 9 -1.22 12.05 -12.29
CA HIS A 9 -1.62 12.95 -11.21
C HIS A 9 -1.11 12.44 -9.85
N SER A 10 -1.23 11.14 -9.58
CA SER A 10 -0.75 10.52 -8.33
C SER A 10 0.77 10.62 -8.18
N VAL A 11 1.52 10.45 -9.28
CA VAL A 11 2.98 10.59 -9.30
C VAL A 11 3.38 12.06 -9.13
N GLN A 12 2.75 12.96 -9.87
CA GLN A 12 2.98 14.41 -9.79
C GLN A 12 2.69 14.97 -8.40
N MET A 13 1.70 14.42 -7.70
CA MET A 13 1.38 14.79 -6.32
C MET A 13 2.58 14.68 -5.37
N ILE A 14 3.46 13.70 -5.59
CA ILE A 14 4.68 13.50 -4.79
C ILE A 14 5.73 14.55 -5.19
N PHE A 15 6.03 14.66 -6.48
CA PHE A 15 7.11 15.53 -6.98
C PHE A 15 6.79 17.03 -6.88
N ASN A 16 5.51 17.40 -6.93
CA ASN A 16 5.07 18.78 -6.74
C ASN A 16 5.05 19.19 -5.26
N ASN A 17 5.19 18.24 -4.33
CA ASN A 17 5.14 18.48 -2.89
C ASN A 17 6.34 17.87 -2.15
N LEU A 18 7.53 17.84 -2.78
CA LEU A 18 8.75 17.25 -2.20
C LEU A 18 9.07 17.76 -0.78
N PRO A 19 8.97 19.08 -0.48
CA PRO A 19 9.22 19.55 0.89
C PRO A 19 8.28 18.92 1.92
N GLN A 20 7.01 18.72 1.57
CA GLN A 20 6.00 18.13 2.44
C GLN A 20 6.19 16.62 2.54
N VAL A 21 6.53 15.94 1.45
CA VAL A 21 6.91 14.51 1.44
C VAL A 21 8.03 14.27 2.44
N VAL A 22 9.12 15.06 2.39
CA VAL A 22 10.24 14.92 3.31
C VAL A 22 9.79 15.15 4.77
N ARG A 23 9.02 16.20 5.04
CA ARG A 23 8.54 16.47 6.42
C ARG A 23 7.59 15.40 6.97
N ILE A 24 6.82 14.73 6.10
CA ILE A 24 5.90 13.66 6.52
C ILE A 24 6.65 12.34 6.69
N VAL A 25 7.63 12.04 5.85
CA VAL A 25 8.23 10.71 5.76
C VAL A 25 9.52 10.58 6.58
N LEU A 26 10.34 11.63 6.66
CA LEU A 26 11.72 11.52 7.15
C LEU A 26 11.81 10.97 8.57
N VAL A 27 11.01 11.50 9.50
CA VAL A 27 11.04 11.06 10.92
C VAL A 27 10.50 9.64 11.07
N PRO A 28 9.29 9.28 10.57
CA PRO A 28 8.82 7.90 10.63
C PRO A 28 9.77 6.91 9.96
N LEU A 29 10.37 7.27 8.83
CA LEU A 29 11.36 6.44 8.13
C LEU A 29 12.61 6.24 8.97
N GLY A 30 13.15 7.30 9.58
CA GLY A 30 14.32 7.22 10.46
C GLY A 30 14.08 6.31 11.67
N ILE A 31 12.90 6.43 12.29
CA ILE A 31 12.50 5.53 13.38
C ILE A 31 12.37 4.09 12.86
N GLY A 32 11.81 3.88 11.67
CA GLY A 32 11.69 2.56 11.05
C GLY A 32 13.04 1.90 10.79
N ILE A 33 13.99 2.64 10.23
CA ILE A 33 15.37 2.17 10.00
C ILE A 33 16.05 1.85 11.33
N ALA A 34 15.97 2.74 12.32
CA ALA A 34 16.53 2.49 13.65
C ALA A 34 15.92 1.26 14.32
N THR A 35 14.61 1.05 14.16
CA THR A 35 13.90 -0.13 14.67
C THR A 35 14.39 -1.40 13.98
N LEU A 36 14.53 -1.39 12.65
CA LEU A 36 15.06 -2.54 11.91
C LEU A 36 16.49 -2.90 12.35
N VAL A 37 17.36 -1.90 12.51
CA VAL A 37 18.74 -2.11 12.98
C VAL A 37 18.75 -2.67 14.41
N LEU A 38 17.95 -2.10 15.31
CA LEU A 38 17.85 -2.56 16.69
C LEU A 38 17.43 -4.03 16.77
N PHE A 39 16.36 -4.40 16.07
CA PHE A 39 15.86 -5.79 16.08
C PHE A 39 16.84 -6.75 15.42
N ALA A 40 17.53 -6.34 14.36
CA ALA A 40 18.59 -7.15 13.75
C ALA A 40 19.73 -7.43 14.73
N VAL A 41 20.18 -6.43 15.50
CA VAL A 41 21.21 -6.60 16.55
C VAL A 41 20.73 -7.53 17.67
N LEU A 42 19.44 -7.54 17.96
CA LEU A 42 18.81 -8.45 18.93
C LEU A 42 18.57 -9.87 18.37
N GLY A 43 19.04 -10.18 17.16
CA GLY A 43 18.87 -11.49 16.54
C GLY A 43 17.46 -11.76 15.99
N VAL A 44 16.69 -10.69 15.77
CA VAL A 44 15.37 -10.74 15.13
C VAL A 44 15.52 -10.22 13.69
N SER A 45 15.61 -11.14 12.72
CA SER A 45 15.78 -10.81 11.31
C SER A 45 14.54 -11.18 10.49
N MET A 46 14.24 -10.37 9.47
CA MET A 46 13.15 -10.60 8.52
C MET A 46 13.56 -11.50 7.34
N ASP A 47 14.80 -11.98 7.31
CA ASP A 47 15.38 -12.64 6.13
C ASP A 47 14.80 -14.05 5.89
N GLY A 48 14.01 -14.58 6.82
CA GLY A 48 13.23 -15.81 6.62
C GLY A 48 14.06 -17.08 6.41
N THR A 49 15.39 -16.98 6.41
CA THR A 49 16.33 -18.09 6.20
C THR A 49 16.36 -19.05 7.38
N ASP A 50 15.94 -18.62 8.58
CA ASP A 50 16.05 -19.36 9.83
C ASP A 50 14.68 -19.57 10.52
N THR A 51 13.61 -19.84 9.75
CA THR A 51 12.29 -20.11 10.38
C THR A 51 12.19 -21.49 11.02
N GLU A 52 13.06 -22.44 10.64
CA GLU A 52 13.17 -23.72 11.33
C GLU A 52 13.97 -23.55 12.63
N GLY A 53 13.32 -23.75 13.78
CA GLY A 53 13.97 -23.62 15.10
C GLY A 53 13.86 -22.23 15.76
N ALA A 54 13.05 -21.32 15.21
CA ALA A 54 12.82 -20.01 15.82
C ALA A 54 12.26 -20.13 17.26
N THR A 55 12.89 -19.43 18.19
CA THR A 55 12.43 -19.38 19.59
C THR A 55 11.15 -18.55 19.73
N VAL A 56 10.37 -18.80 20.80
CA VAL A 56 9.18 -17.99 21.14
C VAL A 56 9.53 -16.50 21.25
N GLY A 57 10.71 -16.17 21.79
CA GLY A 57 11.21 -14.80 21.89
C GLY A 57 11.44 -14.15 20.53
N GLN A 58 12.01 -14.87 19.56
CA GLN A 58 12.20 -14.37 18.20
C GLN A 58 10.87 -14.15 17.47
N ILE A 59 9.91 -15.07 17.63
CA ILE A 59 8.56 -14.92 17.05
C ILE A 59 7.86 -13.69 17.63
N ALA A 60 7.87 -13.54 18.96
CA ALA A 60 7.31 -12.36 19.61
C ALA A 60 8.01 -11.07 19.16
N GLY A 61 9.33 -11.10 18.99
CA GLY A 61 10.12 -10.01 18.43
C GLY A 61 9.69 -9.64 17.01
N LEU A 62 9.48 -10.62 16.12
CA LEU A 62 9.00 -10.38 14.75
C LEU A 62 7.61 -9.76 14.73
N ILE A 63 6.69 -10.24 15.58
CA ILE A 63 5.35 -9.68 15.70
C ILE A 63 5.44 -8.22 16.17
N LEU A 64 6.25 -7.94 17.20
CA LEU A 64 6.44 -6.57 17.71
C LEU A 64 7.05 -5.66 16.65
N LEU A 65 8.07 -6.13 15.93
CA LEU A 65 8.69 -5.40 14.83
C LEU A 65 7.66 -5.06 13.75
N ALA A 66 6.87 -6.03 13.31
CA ALA A 66 5.82 -5.82 12.31
C ALA A 66 4.79 -4.79 12.77
N LEU A 67 4.33 -4.87 14.03
CA LEU A 67 3.37 -3.92 14.60
C LEU A 67 3.94 -2.48 14.64
N VAL A 68 5.21 -2.32 15.03
CA VAL A 68 5.87 -1.00 15.03
C VAL A 68 5.97 -0.44 13.61
N LEU A 69 6.43 -1.25 12.65
CA LEU A 69 6.56 -0.82 11.25
C LEU A 69 5.20 -0.48 10.62
N ILE A 70 4.16 -1.25 10.91
CA ILE A 70 2.78 -0.96 10.48
C ILE A 70 2.32 0.37 11.09
N GLY A 71 2.57 0.61 12.38
CA GLY A 71 2.25 1.87 13.04
C GLY A 71 2.92 3.07 12.38
N LEU A 72 4.21 2.96 12.06
CA LEU A 72 4.98 4.01 11.38
C LEU A 72 4.47 4.25 9.94
N ALA A 73 4.15 3.18 9.21
CA ALA A 73 3.57 3.28 7.87
C ALA A 73 2.21 3.98 7.93
N LEU A 74 1.34 3.62 8.88
CA LEU A 74 0.03 4.24 9.06
C LEU A 74 0.14 5.72 9.43
N TRP A 75 1.15 6.10 10.20
CA TRP A 75 1.41 7.49 10.53
C TRP A 75 1.68 8.32 9.26
N VAL A 76 2.55 7.80 8.37
CA VAL A 76 2.82 8.41 7.05
C VAL A 76 1.56 8.42 6.18
N ILE A 77 0.86 7.30 6.08
CA ILE A 77 -0.35 7.15 5.25
C ILE A 77 -1.42 8.16 5.66
N VAL A 78 -1.76 8.24 6.95
CA VAL A 78 -2.81 9.13 7.44
C VAL A 78 -2.40 10.60 7.28
N ALA A 79 -1.15 10.94 7.60
CA ALA A 79 -0.62 12.29 7.40
C ALA A 79 -0.68 12.71 5.92
N TRP A 80 -0.32 11.81 4.99
CA TRP A 80 -0.36 12.06 3.55
C TRP A 80 -1.78 12.32 3.04
N HIS A 81 -2.73 11.44 3.36
CA HIS A 81 -4.13 11.61 2.94
C HIS A 81 -4.72 12.93 3.42
N ARG A 82 -4.44 13.32 4.67
CA ARG A 82 -4.96 14.56 5.26
C ARG A 82 -4.27 15.80 4.68
N PHE A 83 -2.97 15.72 4.43
CA PHE A 83 -2.24 16.79 3.75
C PHE A 83 -2.88 17.09 2.38
N ILE A 84 -3.12 16.08 1.55
CA ILE A 84 -3.66 16.28 0.21
C ILE A 84 -5.14 16.64 0.21
N LEU A 85 -5.95 15.94 1.01
CA LEU A 85 -7.41 16.10 0.95
C LEU A 85 -7.91 17.25 1.81
N LEU A 86 -7.28 17.53 2.95
CA LEU A 86 -7.69 18.57 3.88
C LEU A 86 -6.78 19.80 3.88
N ALA A 87 -5.74 19.83 3.04
CA ALA A 87 -4.71 20.86 3.07
C ALA A 87 -4.07 21.02 4.47
N GLU A 88 -3.93 19.92 5.21
CA GLU A 88 -3.30 19.91 6.54
C GLU A 88 -1.78 19.88 6.40
N TYR A 89 -1.17 21.07 6.26
CA TYR A 89 0.27 21.20 6.05
C TYR A 89 1.08 20.82 7.31
N PRO A 90 2.24 20.14 7.15
CA PRO A 90 3.16 19.88 8.25
C PRO A 90 3.69 21.17 8.88
N GLN A 91 3.42 21.37 10.17
CA GLN A 91 3.89 22.54 10.94
C GLN A 91 5.36 22.41 11.38
N GLY A 92 5.97 21.23 11.22
CA GLY A 92 7.35 20.93 11.57
C GLY A 92 7.85 19.66 10.88
N TRP A 93 8.90 19.06 11.45
CA TRP A 93 9.51 17.81 10.95
C TRP A 93 8.81 16.54 11.45
N VAL A 94 7.98 16.66 12.48
CA VAL A 94 7.22 15.55 13.05
C VAL A 94 5.76 15.71 12.65
N PRO A 95 5.20 14.82 11.81
CA PRO A 95 3.79 14.91 11.44
C PRO A 95 2.89 14.67 12.65
N MET A 96 1.72 15.30 12.69
CA MET A 96 0.80 15.13 13.82
C MET A 96 0.34 13.67 13.94
N LEU A 97 0.54 13.06 15.11
CA LEU A 97 0.09 11.70 15.37
C LEU A 97 -1.42 11.72 15.66
N ARG A 98 -2.22 11.14 14.76
CA ARG A 98 -3.68 11.07 14.88
C ARG A 98 -4.12 9.62 15.08
N THR A 99 -3.94 9.13 16.31
CA THR A 99 -4.18 7.73 16.68
C THR A 99 -5.62 7.30 16.41
N ASP A 100 -6.59 8.19 16.62
CA ASP A 100 -8.01 7.98 16.30
C ASP A 100 -8.23 7.70 14.80
N ARG A 101 -7.58 8.48 13.92
CA ARG A 101 -7.66 8.28 12.47
C ARG A 101 -6.87 7.06 12.01
N MET A 102 -5.73 6.76 12.64
CA MET A 102 -4.95 5.55 12.36
C MET A 102 -5.74 4.29 12.73
N LEU A 103 -6.40 4.25 13.89
CA LEU A 103 -7.26 3.14 14.30
C LEU A 103 -8.47 2.98 13.38
N SER A 104 -9.10 4.09 12.97
CA SER A 104 -10.15 4.05 11.96
C SER A 104 -9.65 3.45 10.64
N TYR A 105 -8.46 3.85 10.18
CA TYR A 105 -7.85 3.33 8.96
C TYR A 105 -7.56 1.83 9.07
N ILE A 106 -7.05 1.36 10.21
CA ILE A 106 -6.85 -0.07 10.49
C ILE A 106 -8.17 -0.82 10.40
N GLY A 107 -9.22 -0.34 11.08
CA GLY A 107 -10.53 -1.00 11.09
C GLY A 107 -11.12 -1.15 9.70
N HIS A 108 -11.03 -0.10 8.86
CA HIS A 108 -11.52 -0.15 7.48
C HIS A 108 -10.64 -1.02 6.58
N SER A 109 -9.31 -1.03 6.81
CA SER A 109 -8.38 -1.90 6.10
C SER A 109 -8.63 -3.38 6.43
N LEU A 110 -8.87 -3.70 7.70
CA LEU A 110 -9.21 -5.04 8.16
C LEU A 110 -10.56 -5.48 7.58
N TRP A 111 -11.56 -4.61 7.63
CA TRP A 111 -12.88 -4.91 7.05
C TRP A 111 -12.81 -5.14 5.53
N LEU A 112 -12.10 -4.29 4.80
CA LEU A 112 -11.85 -4.49 3.38
C LEU A 112 -11.10 -5.80 3.12
N GLY A 113 -10.09 -6.11 3.94
CA GLY A 113 -9.36 -7.38 3.89
C GLY A 113 -10.26 -8.60 4.07
N LEU A 114 -11.20 -8.57 5.03
CA LEU A 114 -12.16 -9.65 5.24
C LEU A 114 -13.10 -9.83 4.04
N VAL A 115 -13.56 -8.74 3.43
CA VAL A 115 -14.39 -8.79 2.22
C VAL A 115 -13.60 -9.39 1.05
N MET A 116 -12.35 -8.95 0.85
CA MET A 116 -11.48 -9.48 -0.19
C MET A 116 -11.12 -10.95 0.05
N MET A 117 -10.93 -11.36 1.32
CA MET A 117 -10.69 -12.75 1.70
C MET A 117 -11.91 -13.61 1.34
N GLY A 118 -13.13 -13.16 1.68
CA GLY A 118 -14.36 -13.85 1.28
C GLY A 118 -14.52 -13.96 -0.24
N LEU A 119 -14.15 -12.92 -0.98
CA LEU A 119 -14.17 -12.93 -2.45
C LEU A 119 -13.16 -13.93 -3.06
N MET A 120 -11.99 -14.06 -2.45
CA MET A 120 -10.91 -14.92 -2.96
C MET A 120 -10.99 -16.38 -2.47
N LEU A 121 -11.79 -16.66 -1.44
CA LEU A 121 -11.94 -18.01 -0.87
C LEU A 121 -12.32 -19.09 -1.90
N PRO A 122 -13.29 -18.87 -2.82
CA PRO A 122 -13.62 -19.85 -3.84
C PRO A 122 -12.43 -20.17 -4.76
N LEU A 123 -11.63 -19.16 -5.12
CA LEU A 123 -10.43 -19.37 -5.93
C LEU A 123 -9.45 -20.28 -5.18
N PHE A 124 -9.16 -20.00 -3.91
CA PHE A 124 -8.22 -20.81 -3.12
C PHE A 124 -8.67 -22.27 -3.02
N LEU A 125 -9.97 -22.53 -2.84
CA LEU A 125 -10.52 -23.89 -2.84
C LEU A 125 -10.31 -24.59 -4.19
N VAL A 126 -10.61 -23.91 -5.30
CA VAL A 126 -10.44 -24.47 -6.66
C VAL A 126 -8.97 -24.76 -6.96
N VAL A 127 -8.07 -23.83 -6.63
CA VAL A 127 -6.62 -24.00 -6.80
C VAL A 127 -6.12 -25.19 -5.98
N GLY A 128 -6.57 -25.35 -4.73
CA GLY A 128 -6.17 -26.46 -3.86
C GLY A 128 -6.61 -27.83 -4.36
N VAL A 129 -7.80 -27.93 -4.96
CA VAL A 129 -8.36 -29.22 -5.44
C VAL A 129 -7.83 -29.59 -6.83
N ILE A 130 -7.76 -28.61 -7.75
CA ILE A 130 -7.50 -28.86 -9.18
C ILE A 130 -6.03 -28.55 -9.56
N GLY A 131 -5.28 -27.86 -8.70
CA GLY A 131 -3.91 -27.39 -8.94
C GLY A 131 -2.94 -28.46 -9.42
N GLY A 132 -3.07 -29.69 -8.91
CA GLY A 132 -2.21 -30.82 -9.32
C GLY A 132 -2.56 -31.44 -10.67
N LEU A 133 -3.80 -31.26 -11.17
CA LEU A 133 -4.29 -31.94 -12.37
C LEU A 133 -4.09 -31.10 -13.64
N ALA A 134 -4.21 -29.78 -13.53
CA ALA A 134 -4.14 -28.86 -14.67
C ALA A 134 -3.43 -27.55 -14.31
N PRO A 135 -2.11 -27.59 -14.01
CA PRO A 135 -1.38 -26.44 -13.44
C PRO A 135 -1.40 -25.20 -14.33
N LEU A 136 -1.36 -25.36 -15.67
CA LEU A 136 -1.41 -24.24 -16.61
C LEU A 136 -2.77 -23.53 -16.58
N ILE A 137 -3.87 -24.29 -16.57
CA ILE A 137 -5.24 -23.74 -16.52
C ILE A 137 -5.44 -22.98 -15.21
N VAL A 138 -5.03 -23.59 -14.10
CA VAL A 138 -5.12 -22.98 -12.77
C VAL A 138 -4.33 -21.67 -12.69
N THR A 139 -3.15 -21.63 -13.29
CA THR A 139 -2.33 -20.41 -13.37
C THR A 139 -3.04 -19.29 -14.14
N ILE A 140 -3.56 -19.59 -15.33
CA ILE A 140 -4.27 -18.60 -16.16
C ILE A 140 -5.52 -18.06 -15.44
N VAL A 141 -6.33 -18.95 -14.86
CA VAL A 141 -7.52 -18.57 -14.09
C VAL A 141 -7.15 -17.70 -12.89
N SER A 142 -6.09 -18.07 -12.16
CA SER A 142 -5.62 -17.30 -11.00
C SER A 142 -5.22 -15.88 -11.38
N ILE A 143 -4.50 -15.70 -12.50
CA ILE A 143 -4.12 -14.37 -12.99
C ILE A 143 -5.38 -13.53 -13.28
N VAL A 144 -6.36 -14.09 -14.01
CA VAL A 144 -7.60 -13.39 -14.35
C VAL A 144 -8.36 -12.97 -13.08
N VAL A 145 -8.51 -13.88 -12.11
CA VAL A 145 -9.22 -13.60 -10.87
C VAL A 145 -8.46 -12.58 -10.01
N ILE A 146 -7.14 -12.65 -9.92
CA ILE A 146 -6.33 -11.67 -9.19
C ILE A 146 -6.48 -10.27 -9.80
N VAL A 147 -6.44 -10.15 -11.13
CA VAL A 147 -6.66 -8.87 -11.81
C VAL A 147 -8.06 -8.33 -11.53
N ALA A 148 -9.09 -9.17 -11.63
CA ALA A 148 -10.46 -8.79 -11.30
C ALA A 148 -10.62 -8.37 -9.83
N ALA A 149 -9.98 -9.09 -8.90
CA ALA A 149 -10.00 -8.78 -7.48
C ALA A 149 -9.31 -7.44 -7.20
N ASN A 150 -8.21 -7.12 -7.90
CA ASN A 150 -7.57 -5.80 -7.80
C ASN A 150 -8.50 -4.68 -8.28
N VAL A 151 -9.29 -4.90 -9.34
CA VAL A 151 -10.30 -3.91 -9.78
C VAL A 151 -11.34 -3.66 -8.69
N VAL A 152 -11.84 -4.73 -8.05
CA VAL A 152 -12.77 -4.60 -6.91
C VAL A 152 -12.11 -3.90 -5.73
N PHE A 153 -10.88 -4.28 -5.39
CA PHE A 153 -10.11 -3.66 -4.30
C PHE A 153 -9.95 -2.16 -4.52
N PHE A 154 -9.51 -1.70 -5.69
CA PHE A 154 -9.29 -0.27 -5.96
C PHE A 154 -10.59 0.55 -5.97
N ARG A 155 -11.74 -0.06 -6.29
CA ARG A 155 -13.04 0.62 -6.14
C ARG A 155 -13.37 0.84 -4.67
N LEU A 156 -13.24 -0.20 -3.87
CA LEU A 156 -13.61 -0.19 -2.46
C LEU A 156 -12.58 0.51 -1.58
N SER A 157 -11.31 0.60 -2.00
CA SER A 157 -10.22 1.21 -1.24
C SER A 157 -10.39 2.71 -1.02
N THR A 158 -11.33 3.37 -1.71
CA THR A 158 -11.72 4.76 -1.44
C THR A 158 -12.24 4.98 -0.02
N ILE A 159 -12.69 3.92 0.68
CA ILE A 159 -13.04 4.01 2.11
C ILE A 159 -11.81 4.34 3.00
N LEU A 160 -10.59 4.02 2.55
CA LEU A 160 -9.37 4.18 3.34
C LEU A 160 -8.96 5.66 3.48
N PRO A 161 -8.83 6.45 2.39
CA PRO A 161 -8.76 7.90 2.47
C PRO A 161 -9.87 8.53 3.30
N ALA A 162 -11.10 8.04 3.13
CA ALA A 162 -12.28 8.52 3.84
C ALA A 162 -12.13 8.39 5.37
N ALA A 163 -11.66 7.22 5.82
CA ALA A 163 -11.33 6.96 7.22
C ALA A 163 -10.20 7.87 7.75
N ALA A 164 -9.14 8.07 6.96
CA ALA A 164 -8.01 8.92 7.35
C ALA A 164 -8.41 10.39 7.58
N ILE A 165 -9.32 10.91 6.74
CA ILE A 165 -9.79 12.30 6.85
C ILE A 165 -10.95 12.47 7.83
N GLY A 166 -11.50 11.37 8.35
CA GLY A 166 -12.58 11.37 9.34
C GLY A 166 -13.98 11.53 8.75
N LYS A 167 -14.16 11.17 7.47
CA LYS A 167 -15.45 11.08 6.78
C LYS A 167 -15.65 9.64 6.30
N PRO A 168 -15.86 8.65 7.21
CA PRO A 168 -15.90 7.25 6.82
C PRO A 168 -17.01 6.99 5.80
N LEU A 169 -16.74 6.10 4.84
CA LEU A 169 -17.65 5.69 3.79
C LEU A 169 -18.00 4.21 3.95
N ALA A 170 -19.25 3.85 3.70
CA ALA A 170 -19.66 2.46 3.59
C ALA A 170 -19.18 1.85 2.27
N LEU A 171 -18.94 0.53 2.25
CA LEU A 171 -18.53 -0.20 1.04
C LEU A 171 -19.52 -0.03 -0.13
N LYS A 172 -20.82 0.00 0.17
CA LYS A 172 -21.86 0.22 -0.84
C LYS A 172 -21.74 1.59 -1.48
N GLU A 173 -21.45 2.63 -0.69
CA GLU A 173 -21.27 4.00 -1.18
C GLU A 173 -20.02 4.09 -2.06
N ALA A 174 -18.91 3.50 -1.62
CA ALA A 174 -17.69 3.40 -2.42
C ALA A 174 -17.91 2.66 -3.74
N TRP A 175 -18.68 1.57 -3.73
CA TRP A 175 -19.04 0.83 -4.94
C TRP A 175 -19.90 1.67 -5.89
N THR A 176 -20.98 2.28 -5.41
CA THR A 176 -21.88 3.11 -6.23
C THR A 176 -21.16 4.34 -6.78
N ALA A 177 -20.32 5.01 -5.98
CA ALA A 177 -19.59 6.19 -6.43
C ALA A 177 -18.54 5.90 -7.52
N THR A 178 -18.06 4.65 -7.59
CA THR A 178 -17.11 4.15 -8.59
C THR A 178 -17.77 3.33 -9.69
N GLU A 179 -19.10 3.35 -9.81
CA GLU A 179 -19.82 2.64 -10.87
C GLU A 179 -19.43 3.16 -12.27
N GLY A 180 -19.35 2.25 -13.25
CA GLY A 180 -18.90 2.57 -14.61
C GLY A 180 -17.38 2.78 -14.76
N SER A 181 -16.60 2.77 -13.67
CA SER A 181 -15.15 2.98 -13.72
C SER A 181 -14.31 1.72 -13.95
N SER A 182 -14.93 0.53 -14.05
CA SER A 182 -14.22 -0.77 -14.10
C SER A 182 -13.15 -0.85 -15.19
N ALA A 183 -13.43 -0.37 -16.40
CA ALA A 183 -12.46 -0.34 -17.49
C ALA A 183 -11.28 0.61 -17.18
N THR A 184 -11.57 1.77 -16.58
CA THR A 184 -10.53 2.74 -16.18
C THR A 184 -9.64 2.15 -15.08
N ILE A 185 -10.23 1.52 -14.07
CA ILE A 185 -9.49 0.89 -12.98
C ILE A 185 -8.72 -0.33 -13.46
N LEU A 186 -9.25 -1.13 -14.40
CA LEU A 186 -8.52 -2.22 -15.03
C LEU A 186 -7.24 -1.72 -15.71
N ILE A 187 -7.34 -0.67 -16.53
CA ILE A 187 -6.16 -0.08 -17.18
C ILE A 187 -5.19 0.48 -16.12
N LEU A 188 -5.70 1.09 -15.05
CA LEU A 188 -4.86 1.57 -13.95
C LEU A 188 -4.10 0.43 -13.25
N VAL A 189 -4.76 -0.70 -12.96
CA VAL A 189 -4.14 -1.90 -12.39
C VAL A 189 -3.03 -2.43 -13.31
N LEU A 190 -3.26 -2.45 -14.62
CA LEU A 190 -2.24 -2.87 -15.59
C LEU A 190 -1.05 -1.89 -15.62
N ILE A 191 -1.30 -0.57 -15.61
CA ILE A 191 -0.24 0.44 -15.53
C ILE A 191 0.58 0.25 -14.25
N LEU A 192 -0.09 0.01 -13.10
CA LEU A 192 0.57 -0.23 -11.83
C LEU A 192 1.41 -1.50 -11.85
N GLY A 193 0.89 -2.58 -12.44
CA GLY A 193 1.63 -3.83 -12.61
C GLY A 193 2.90 -3.64 -13.43
N VAL A 194 2.81 -2.94 -14.56
CA VAL A 194 3.97 -2.62 -15.42
C VAL A 194 4.96 -1.70 -14.69
N ALA A 195 4.49 -0.66 -14.01
CA ALA A 195 5.33 0.26 -13.26
C ALA A 195 6.07 -0.45 -12.11
N GLN A 196 5.37 -1.32 -11.38
CA GLN A 196 5.95 -2.11 -10.30
C GLN A 196 6.96 -3.12 -10.83
N PHE A 197 6.67 -3.80 -11.95
CA PHE A 197 7.61 -4.70 -12.60
C PHE A 197 8.87 -3.97 -13.06
N ALA A 198 8.74 -2.81 -13.71
CA ALA A 198 9.86 -1.98 -14.14
C ALA A 198 10.70 -1.50 -12.94
N LEU A 199 10.05 -1.08 -11.86
CA LEU A 199 10.74 -0.69 -10.63
C LEU A 199 11.52 -1.86 -10.03
N GLN A 200 10.94 -3.06 -9.96
CA GLN A 200 11.63 -4.23 -9.43
C GLN A 200 12.82 -4.66 -10.29
N LEU A 201 12.69 -4.58 -11.62
CA LEU A 201 13.81 -4.82 -12.53
C LEU A 201 14.95 -3.82 -12.26
N LEU A 202 14.62 -2.53 -12.13
CA LEU A 202 15.61 -1.49 -11.84
C LEU A 202 16.29 -1.72 -10.48
N LEU A 203 15.52 -2.00 -9.43
CA LEU A 203 16.07 -2.26 -8.09
C LEU A 203 16.94 -3.53 -8.05
N GLY A 204 16.56 -4.57 -8.79
CA GLY A 204 17.35 -5.79 -8.91
C GLY A 204 18.73 -5.57 -9.56
N LEU A 205 18.82 -4.69 -10.56
CA LEU A 205 20.10 -4.31 -11.17
C LEU A 205 21.00 -3.51 -10.22
N LEU A 206 20.41 -2.77 -9.26
CA LEU A 206 21.14 -1.92 -8.32
C LEU A 206 21.77 -2.71 -7.16
N LEU A 207 21.35 -3.95 -6.92
CA LEU A 207 21.97 -4.87 -5.94
C LEU A 207 23.45 -5.14 -6.25
N LEU A 208 23.89 -4.88 -7.47
CA LEU A 208 25.31 -4.99 -7.89
C LEU A 208 26.21 -3.87 -7.32
N THR A 209 25.62 -2.85 -6.66
CA THR A 209 26.36 -1.73 -6.05
C THR A 209 26.04 -1.64 -4.55
N PRO A 210 26.93 -2.08 -3.63
CA PRO A 210 26.52 -2.39 -2.26
C PRO A 210 25.90 -1.22 -1.48
N VAL A 211 26.56 -0.05 -1.46
CA VAL A 211 26.12 1.10 -0.65
C VAL A 211 25.05 1.93 -1.37
N ILE A 212 25.29 2.22 -2.66
CA ILE A 212 24.36 3.02 -3.48
C ILE A 212 23.05 2.26 -3.69
N GLY A 213 23.13 0.95 -3.93
CA GLY A 213 21.98 0.07 -4.09
C GLY A 213 21.07 0.07 -2.87
N ALA A 214 21.62 -0.07 -1.65
CA ALA A 214 20.82 -0.06 -0.42
C ALA A 214 20.02 1.25 -0.24
N VAL A 215 20.66 2.40 -0.47
CA VAL A 215 19.98 3.71 -0.38
C VAL A 215 18.87 3.82 -1.42
N LEU A 216 19.16 3.43 -2.67
CA LEU A 216 18.17 3.48 -3.75
C LEU A 216 17.01 2.49 -3.55
N MET A 217 17.23 1.35 -2.91
CA MET A 217 16.16 0.41 -2.54
C MET A 217 15.22 1.00 -1.50
N VAL A 218 15.75 1.64 -0.46
CA VAL A 218 14.91 2.32 0.55
C VAL A 218 14.11 3.43 -0.11
N LEU A 219 14.75 4.27 -0.92
CA LEU A 219 14.07 5.35 -1.65
C LEU A 219 13.01 4.81 -2.62
N GLY A 220 13.34 3.77 -3.39
CA GLY A 220 12.40 3.13 -4.33
C GLY A 220 11.19 2.53 -3.61
N THR A 221 11.39 1.91 -2.44
CA THR A 221 10.31 1.37 -1.61
C THR A 221 9.40 2.48 -1.08
N VAL A 222 9.99 3.57 -0.56
CA VAL A 222 9.24 4.73 -0.08
C VAL A 222 8.43 5.38 -1.20
N VAL A 223 9.05 5.62 -2.36
CA VAL A 223 8.38 6.22 -3.52
C VAL A 223 7.25 5.31 -4.02
N SER A 224 7.48 3.99 -4.14
CA SER A 224 6.44 3.04 -4.51
C SER A 224 5.27 3.06 -3.52
N GLY A 225 5.56 3.07 -2.21
CA GLY A 225 4.54 3.21 -1.17
C GLY A 225 3.72 4.48 -1.33
N LEU A 226 4.38 5.63 -1.50
CA LEU A 226 3.71 6.91 -1.70
C LEU A 226 2.88 6.96 -2.98
N VAL A 227 3.33 6.34 -4.09
CA VAL A 227 2.55 6.25 -5.33
C VAL A 227 1.27 5.47 -5.09
N ASN A 228 1.34 4.31 -4.42
CA ASN A 228 0.16 3.50 -4.10
C ASN A 228 -0.85 4.29 -3.23
N ILE A 229 -0.37 4.99 -2.19
CA ILE A 229 -1.21 5.81 -1.31
C ILE A 229 -1.81 7.01 -2.08
N SER A 230 -1.03 7.65 -2.95
CA SER A 230 -1.47 8.79 -3.77
C SER A 230 -2.54 8.38 -4.77
N ILE A 231 -2.50 7.15 -5.28
CA ILE A 231 -3.55 6.59 -6.13
C ILE A 231 -4.85 6.46 -5.34
N LEU A 232 -4.82 5.91 -4.12
CA LEU A 232 -6.01 5.84 -3.28
C LEU A 232 -6.60 7.24 -3.01
N THR A 233 -5.73 8.19 -2.71
CA THR A 233 -6.09 9.60 -2.49
C THR A 233 -6.72 10.22 -3.74
N THR A 234 -6.16 9.95 -4.92
CA THR A 234 -6.66 10.45 -6.21
C THR A 234 -7.98 9.80 -6.58
N LEU A 235 -8.15 8.49 -6.36
CA LEU A 235 -9.42 7.79 -6.56
C LEU A 235 -10.51 8.37 -5.67
N TYR A 236 -10.21 8.65 -4.40
CA TYR A 236 -11.14 9.32 -3.49
C TYR A 236 -11.48 10.73 -3.98
N GLY A 237 -10.47 11.57 -4.26
CA GLY A 237 -10.69 12.93 -4.73
C GLY A 237 -11.52 12.99 -6.01
N TYR A 238 -11.26 12.09 -6.96
CA TYR A 238 -11.93 12.06 -8.26
C TYR A 238 -13.33 11.43 -8.20
N TYR A 239 -13.50 10.25 -7.60
CA TYR A 239 -14.78 9.54 -7.61
C TYR A 239 -15.73 9.95 -6.49
N ILE A 240 -15.21 10.32 -5.32
CA ILE A 240 -16.03 10.73 -4.17
C ILE A 240 -16.24 12.24 -4.17
N GLU A 241 -15.15 13.01 -4.16
CA GLU A 241 -15.23 14.49 -4.05
C GLU A 241 -15.39 15.21 -5.39
N LYS A 242 -15.36 14.48 -6.52
CA LYS A 242 -15.50 15.03 -7.88
C LYS A 242 -14.48 16.13 -8.23
N ARG A 243 -13.27 16.06 -7.66
CA ARG A 243 -12.14 16.93 -7.99
C ARG A 243 -11.65 16.66 -9.42
N ALA A 244 -11.10 17.69 -10.07
CA ALA A 244 -10.43 17.54 -11.36
C ALA A 244 -9.05 16.86 -11.20
N LEU A 245 -8.64 16.11 -12.23
CA LEU A 245 -7.30 15.53 -12.39
C LEU A 245 -6.33 16.52 -13.02
#